data_AF-A0A1Q8BLH5-F1
#
_entry.id   AF-A0A1Q8BLH5-F1
#
_cell.length_a   1.000
_cell.length_b   1.000
_cell.length_c   1.000
_cell.angle_alpha   90.00
_cell.angle_beta   90.00
_cell.angle_gamma   90.00
#
_symmetry.space_group_name_H-M   'P 1'
#
loop_
_entity.id
_entity.type
_entity.pdbx_description
1 polymer ?
#
loop_
_entity_poly.entity_id
_entity_poly.type
_entity_poly.pdbx_seq_one_letter_code
_entity_poly.pdbx_strand_id
1 'polypeptide(L)'
;MGMVLWGKLSWHPAAAAWREVAPTAPTPECIEVLHRENGTATYRLVGAGPGGTPIIARRSGRAKALVLRTLYEKMLSRLPIAAPRYCAFRADGPGFAWVFLDEGGGGRP
;
A
#
# COMPACT_ATOMS: atom_id res chain seq x y z
N MET A 1 -8.77 -17.07 1.76
CA MET A 1 -7.33 -17.39 1.74
C MET A 1 -6.65 -16.42 0.77
N GLY A 2 -5.87 -15.45 1.27
CA GLY A 2 -5.08 -14.57 0.40
C GLY A 2 -3.90 -15.33 -0.18
N MET A 3 -3.58 -15.11 -1.45
CA MET A 3 -2.41 -15.72 -2.08
C MET A 3 -1.15 -14.98 -1.62
N VAL A 4 -0.12 -15.70 -1.16
CA VAL A 4 1.16 -15.10 -0.81
C VAL A 4 2.18 -15.41 -1.89
N LEU A 5 2.78 -14.37 -2.45
CA LEU A 5 3.82 -14.47 -3.47
C LEU A 5 5.19 -14.31 -2.79
N TRP A 6 6.09 -15.26 -3.08
CA TRP A 6 7.46 -15.31 -2.58
C TRP A 6 8.46 -15.22 -3.75
N GLY A 7 9.67 -14.75 -3.50
CA GLY A 7 10.77 -14.75 -4.48
C GLY A 7 11.03 -13.38 -5.12
N LYS A 8 11.21 -13.32 -6.45
CA LYS A 8 11.60 -12.09 -7.16
C LYS A 8 10.39 -11.18 -7.38
N LEU A 9 10.00 -10.47 -6.33
CA LEU A 9 8.77 -9.69 -6.26
C LEU A 9 8.84 -8.33 -6.96
N SER A 10 10.01 -7.94 -7.45
CA SER A 10 10.25 -6.68 -8.19
C SER A 10 9.41 -6.53 -9.45
N TRP A 11 8.98 -7.65 -10.05
CA TRP A 11 8.14 -7.67 -11.26
C TRP A 11 6.66 -7.40 -10.96
N HIS A 12 6.26 -7.53 -9.69
CA HIS A 12 4.87 -7.33 -9.30
C HIS A 12 4.48 -5.85 -9.38
N PRO A 13 3.32 -5.50 -9.95
CA PRO A 13 2.93 -4.10 -10.17
C PRO A 13 2.88 -3.28 -8.87
N ALA A 14 2.51 -3.90 -7.74
CA ALA A 14 2.53 -3.25 -6.43
C ALA A 14 3.95 -2.90 -5.96
N ALA A 15 4.93 -3.77 -6.19
CA ALA A 15 6.32 -3.53 -5.81
C ALA A 15 6.98 -2.51 -6.74
N ALA A 16 6.70 -2.58 -8.05
CA ALA A 16 7.16 -1.60 -9.02
C ALA A 16 6.64 -0.20 -8.67
N ALA A 17 5.33 -0.08 -8.42
CA ALA A 17 4.70 1.18 -8.05
C ALA A 17 5.20 1.72 -6.70
N TRP A 18 5.51 0.84 -5.73
CA TRP A 18 6.14 1.24 -4.46
C TRP A 18 7.57 1.76 -4.68
N ARG A 19 8.38 1.08 -5.50
CA ARG A 19 9.76 1.49 -5.81
C ARG A 19 9.85 2.86 -6.48
N GLU A 20 8.82 3.24 -7.25
CA GLU A 20 8.80 4.58 -7.86
C GLU A 20 8.51 5.70 -6.86
N VAL A 21 7.71 5.43 -5.81
CA VAL A 21 7.43 6.43 -4.77
C VAL A 21 8.44 6.39 -3.62
N ALA A 22 9.07 5.23 -3.40
CA ALA A 22 10.08 4.98 -2.38
C ALA A 22 11.29 4.25 -3.01
N PRO A 23 12.14 4.96 -3.76
CA PRO A 23 13.29 4.34 -4.46
C PRO A 23 14.35 3.78 -3.49
N THR A 24 14.38 4.26 -2.25
CA THR A 24 15.26 3.79 -1.18
C THR A 24 14.70 2.59 -0.42
N ALA A 25 13.44 2.20 -0.67
CA ALA A 25 12.83 1.08 0.02
C ALA A 25 13.44 -0.25 -0.45
N PRO A 26 13.68 -1.21 0.46
CA PRO A 26 14.12 -2.55 0.10
C PRO A 26 13.05 -3.28 -0.72
N THR A 27 13.47 -4.33 -1.43
CA THR A 27 12.51 -5.19 -2.13
C THR A 27 11.70 -5.95 -1.08
N PRO A 28 10.36 -6.01 -1.20
CA PRO A 28 9.53 -6.79 -0.29
C PRO A 28 9.99 -8.24 -0.23
N GLU A 29 10.01 -8.81 0.96
CA GLU A 29 10.30 -10.23 1.17
C GLU A 29 9.17 -11.11 0.62
N CYS A 30 7.94 -10.66 0.86
CA CYS A 30 6.71 -11.32 0.45
C CYS A 30 5.66 -10.30 0.01
N ILE A 31 4.81 -10.68 -0.93
CA ILE A 31 3.61 -9.92 -1.28
C ILE A 31 2.39 -10.77 -0.97
N GLU A 32 1.61 -10.36 0.04
CA GLU A 32 0.31 -10.97 0.32
C GLU A 32 -0.77 -10.27 -0.49
N VAL A 33 -1.54 -11.04 -1.26
CA VAL A 33 -2.72 -10.55 -1.98
C VAL A 33 -3.92 -10.61 -1.03
N LEU A 34 -4.27 -9.48 -0.44
CA LEU A 34 -5.39 -9.39 0.50
C LEU A 34 -6.73 -9.38 -0.23
N HIS A 35 -6.80 -8.64 -1.34
CA HIS A 35 -8.04 -8.50 -2.11
C HIS A 35 -7.73 -8.16 -3.57
N ARG A 36 -8.52 -8.67 -4.51
CA ARG A 36 -8.43 -8.32 -5.93
C ARG A 36 -9.79 -8.51 -6.58
N GLU A 37 -10.42 -7.41 -6.99
CA GLU A 37 -11.75 -7.44 -7.61
C GLU A 37 -11.97 -6.21 -8.51
N ASN A 38 -12.56 -6.41 -9.69
CA ASN A 38 -12.98 -5.35 -10.63
C ASN A 38 -11.96 -4.22 -10.83
N GLY A 39 -10.68 -4.58 -11.06
CA GLY A 39 -9.58 -3.62 -11.27
C GLY A 39 -9.07 -2.93 -10.00
N THR A 40 -9.71 -3.16 -8.86
CA THR A 40 -9.18 -2.80 -7.54
C THR A 40 -8.39 -3.97 -6.96
N ALA A 41 -7.33 -3.67 -6.22
CA ALA A 41 -6.51 -4.68 -5.59
C ALA A 41 -5.83 -4.12 -4.35
N THR A 42 -5.70 -4.95 -3.32
CA THR A 42 -4.99 -4.61 -2.09
C THR A 42 -3.93 -5.68 -1.87
N TYR A 43 -2.70 -5.23 -1.77
CA TYR A 43 -1.52 -6.05 -1.55
C TYR A 43 -0.82 -5.60 -0.27
N ARG A 44 -0.18 -6.52 0.43
CA ARG A 44 0.68 -6.24 1.57
C ARG A 44 2.11 -6.60 1.19
N LEU A 45 2.97 -5.60 1.16
CA LEU A 45 4.39 -5.71 0.87
C LEU A 45 5.13 -5.85 2.21
N VAL A 46 5.47 -7.08 2.59
CA VAL A 46 6.16 -7.37 3.86
C VAL A 46 7.62 -6.96 3.74
N GLY A 47 8.15 -6.24 4.73
CA GLY A 47 9.54 -5.78 4.76
C GLY A 47 9.87 -4.61 3.82
N ALA A 48 8.87 -4.02 3.14
CA ALA A 48 9.09 -2.95 2.16
C ALA A 48 9.07 -1.53 2.77
N GLY A 49 8.67 -1.39 4.03
CA GLY A 49 8.59 -0.12 4.75
C GLY A 49 9.85 0.22 5.54
N PRO A 50 9.96 1.46 6.04
CA PRO A 50 11.06 1.88 6.88
C PRO A 50 11.14 1.04 8.16
N GLY A 51 12.29 0.40 8.39
CA GLY A 51 12.48 -0.51 9.53
C GLY A 51 11.86 -1.89 9.35
N GLY A 52 11.50 -2.29 8.12
CA GLY A 52 10.93 -3.59 7.81
C GLY A 52 9.41 -3.67 8.04
N THR A 53 8.75 -2.53 8.24
CA THR A 53 7.30 -2.48 8.40
C THR A 53 6.58 -2.97 7.13
N PRO A 54 5.43 -3.65 7.26
CA PRO A 54 4.63 -4.00 6.11
C PRO A 54 3.96 -2.77 5.50
N ILE A 55 3.97 -2.67 4.17
CA ILE A 55 3.29 -1.61 3.42
C ILE A 55 2.05 -2.17 2.73
N ILE A 56 0.89 -1.61 3.01
CA ILE A 56 -0.34 -1.88 2.28
C ILE A 56 -0.36 -1.06 1.00
N ALA A 57 -0.26 -1.73 -0.14
CA ALA A 57 -0.40 -1.15 -1.48
C ALA A 57 -1.81 -1.43 -2.01
N ARG A 58 -2.63 -0.38 -2.13
CA ARG A 58 -4.01 -0.48 -2.60
C ARG A 58 -4.18 0.22 -3.95
N ARG A 59 -4.48 -0.54 -5.00
CA ARG A 59 -4.95 -0.05 -6.29
C ARG A 59 -6.47 0.12 -6.26
N SER A 60 -6.96 1.30 -6.57
CA SER A 60 -8.39 1.55 -6.69
C SER A 60 -8.68 2.65 -7.71
N GLY A 61 -9.96 2.83 -8.07
CA GLY A 61 -10.36 3.93 -8.95
C GLY A 61 -9.88 5.28 -8.40
N ARG A 62 -9.40 6.16 -9.27
CA ARG A 62 -8.74 7.42 -8.90
C ARG A 62 -9.58 8.27 -7.95
N ALA A 63 -10.89 8.33 -8.17
CA ALA A 63 -11.82 9.03 -7.27
C ALA A 63 -11.77 8.45 -5.85
N LYS A 64 -11.84 7.12 -5.70
CA LYS A 64 -11.78 6.44 -4.39
C LYS A 64 -10.41 6.62 -3.71
N ALA A 65 -9.33 6.57 -4.49
CA ALA A 65 -7.99 6.80 -3.99
C ALA A 65 -7.77 8.24 -3.51
N LEU A 66 -8.34 9.24 -4.19
CA LEU A 66 -8.33 10.65 -3.76
C LEU A 66 -9.14 10.88 -2.49
N VAL A 67 -10.30 10.22 -2.37
CA VAL A 67 -11.09 10.23 -1.14
C VAL A 67 -10.29 9.63 0.01
N LEU A 68 -9.65 8.47 -0.17
CA LEU A 68 -8.78 7.85 0.82
C LEU A 68 -7.64 8.78 1.22
N ARG A 69 -6.92 9.36 0.25
CA ARG A 69 -5.85 10.34 0.52
C ARG A 69 -6.37 11.49 1.37
N THR A 70 -7.50 12.09 0.99
CA THR A 70 -8.11 13.22 1.72
C THR A 70 -8.52 12.81 3.13
N LEU A 71 -9.09 11.61 3.29
CA LEU A 71 -9.48 11.06 4.58
C LEU A 71 -8.25 10.85 5.48
N TYR A 72 -7.19 10.24 4.95
CA TYR A 72 -5.96 9.99 5.70
C TYR A 72 -5.22 11.30 6.04
N GLU A 73 -5.10 12.25 5.10
CA GLU A 73 -4.45 13.54 5.35
C GLU A 73 -5.25 14.41 6.34
N LYS A 74 -6.58 14.50 6.20
CA LYS A 74 -7.41 15.44 6.99
C LYS A 74 -8.02 14.87 8.26
N MET A 75 -8.42 13.60 8.27
CA MET A 75 -9.10 12.97 9.40
C MET A 75 -8.09 12.28 10.31
N LEU A 76 -7.17 11.48 9.74
CA LEU A 76 -6.27 10.65 10.55
C LEU A 76 -5.21 11.47 11.29
N SER A 77 -4.79 12.61 10.73
CA SER A 77 -3.93 13.58 11.43
C SER A 77 -4.53 14.13 12.73
N ARG A 78 -5.86 13.97 12.94
CA ARG A 78 -6.59 14.50 14.09
C ARG A 78 -7.08 13.41 15.04
N LEU A 79 -6.90 12.13 14.71
CA LEU A 79 -7.44 11.00 15.45
C LEU A 79 -6.29 10.15 16.01
N PRO A 80 -6.15 10.01 17.34
CA PRO A 80 -5.17 9.14 17.97
C PRO A 80 -5.61 7.67 17.86
N ILE A 81 -5.81 7.19 16.65
CA ILE A 81 -6.20 5.80 16.37
C ILE A 81 -4.97 5.08 15.80
N ALA A 82 -4.78 3.84 16.26
CA ALA A 82 -3.85 2.85 15.72
C ALA A 82 -4.24 2.47 14.27
N ALA A 83 -4.03 3.40 13.35
CA ALA A 83 -4.44 3.29 11.96
C ALA A 83 -3.21 3.38 11.04
N PRO A 84 -3.24 2.70 9.88
CA PRO A 84 -2.13 2.70 8.93
C PRO A 84 -1.73 4.13 8.55
N ARG A 85 -0.43 4.45 8.56
CA ARG A 85 0.00 5.81 8.20
C ARG A 85 0.03 5.95 6.70
N TYR A 86 -0.52 7.04 6.16
CA TYR A 86 -0.39 7.30 4.74
C TYR A 86 1.08 7.57 4.38
N CYS A 87 1.62 6.79 3.45
CA CYS A 87 2.98 6.94 2.93
C CYS A 87 2.99 7.74 1.64
N ALA A 88 2.27 7.25 0.63
CA ALA A 88 2.38 7.78 -0.72
C ALA A 88 1.15 7.50 -1.57
N PHE A 89 1.03 8.25 -2.66
CA PHE A 89 0.01 8.08 -3.70
C PHE A 89 0.67 8.11 -5.07
N ARG A 90 0.26 7.20 -5.95
CA ARG A 90 0.71 7.15 -7.35
C ARG A 90 -0.49 6.99 -8.27
N ALA A 91 -0.65 7.88 -9.25
CA ALA A 91 -1.66 7.69 -10.29
C ALA A 91 -1.26 6.51 -11.21
N ASP A 92 -2.23 5.70 -11.62
CA ASP A 92 -2.02 4.50 -12.43
C ASP A 92 -2.97 4.51 -13.63
N GLY A 93 -2.49 5.07 -14.74
CA GLY A 93 -3.29 5.24 -15.96
C GLY A 93 -4.48 6.19 -15.79
N PRO A 94 -5.39 6.23 -16.78
CA PRO A 94 -6.43 7.27 -16.88
C PRO A 94 -7.59 7.11 -15.89
N GLY A 95 -7.60 6.11 -15.01
CA GLY A 95 -8.73 5.85 -14.10
C GLY A 95 -8.40 5.20 -12.76
N PHE A 96 -7.17 4.74 -12.54
CA PHE A 96 -6.77 4.06 -11.31
C PHE A 96 -5.66 4.84 -10.60
N ALA A 97 -5.47 4.54 -9.33
CA ALA A 97 -4.36 5.03 -8.54
C ALA A 97 -4.01 4.03 -7.44
N TRP A 98 -2.75 4.03 -7.07
CA TRP A 98 -2.19 3.34 -5.94
C TRP A 98 -2.13 4.27 -4.73
N VAL A 99 -2.57 3.76 -3.59
CA VAL A 99 -2.39 4.36 -2.28
C VAL A 99 -1.53 3.41 -1.47
N PHE A 100 -0.46 3.93 -0.88
CA PHE A 100 0.46 3.19 -0.04
C PHE A 100 0.30 3.64 1.40
N LEU A 101 0.07 2.69 2.30
CA LEU A 101 -0.10 2.92 3.72
C LEU A 101 0.90 2.05 4.49
N ASP A 102 1.61 2.63 5.43
CA ASP A 102 2.42 1.90 6.40
C ASP A 102 1.49 1.23 7.42
N GLU A 103 1.60 -0.08 7.55
CA GLU A 103 0.78 -0.86 8.48
C GLU A 103 1.27 -0.76 9.94
N GLY A 104 2.37 -0.05 10.20
CA GLY A 104 2.97 0.14 11.53
C GLY A 104 2.12 0.94 12.52
N GLY A 105 0.93 1.39 12.13
CA GLY A 105 -0.04 1.98 13.03
C GLY A 105 -0.95 0.98 13.75
N GLY A 106 -1.06 -0.26 13.28
CA GLY A 106 -1.93 -1.28 13.88
C GLY A 106 -1.10 -2.38 14.52
N GLY A 107 -0.59 -2.13 15.72
CA GLY A 107 -0.06 -3.19 16.56
C GLY A 107 -1.09 -4.30 16.64
N ARG A 108 -0.71 -5.51 16.22
CA ARG A 108 -1.45 -6.70 16.62
C ARG A 108 -0.76 -7.23 17.89
N PRO A 109 -1.51 -7.51 18.98
CA PRO A 109 -0.97 -7.99 20.24
C PRO A 109 -0.27 -9.35 20.10
#